data_AF-A0A1M3M8V5-F1
#
_entry.id   AF-A0A1M3M8V5-F1
#
_cell.length_a   1.000
_cell.length_b   1.000
_cell.length_c   1.000
_cell.angle_alpha   90.00
_cell.angle_beta   90.00
_cell.angle_gamma   90.00
#
_symmetry.space_group_name_H-M   'P 1'
#
loop_
_entity.id
_entity.type
_entity.pdbx_description
1 polymer ?
#
loop_
_entity_poly.entity_id
_entity_poly.type
_entity_poly.pdbx_seq_one_letter_code
_entity_poly.pdbx_strand_id
1 'polypeptide(L)' 'MTIRERVLHFIALKEITRYRFYQLTGLSNGFLDKRGSISSDNCQKICNTFPDLNPEWLLMGTGEVLKSDQCRPL' A
#
# COMPACT_ATOMS: atom_id res chain seq x y z
N MET A 1 0.63 12.23 -7.87
CA MET A 1 0.39 10.82 -7.48
C MET A 1 -0.53 10.78 -6.27
N THR A 2 -1.69 10.14 -6.37
CA THR A 2 -2.65 9.90 -5.28
C THR A 2 -2.24 8.66 -4.47
N ILE A 3 -2.85 8.47 -3.29
CA ILE A 3 -2.63 7.25 -2.49
C ILE A 3 -3.00 5.99 -3.32
N ARG A 4 -4.06 6.01 -4.13
CA ARG A 4 -4.43 4.84 -4.96
C ARG A 4 -3.41 4.55 -6.05
N GLU A 5 -2.87 5.60 -6.70
CA GLU A 5 -1.79 5.44 -7.67
C GLU A 5 -0.54 4.85 -7.01
N ARG A 6 -0.23 5.26 -5.78
CA ARG A 6 0.86 4.67 -4.98
C ARG A 6 0.61 3.23 -4.62
N VAL A 7 -0.60 2.88 -4.21
CA VAL A 7 -0.98 1.48 -4.00
C VAL A 7 -0.75 0.71 -5.29
N LEU A 8 -1.30 1.15 -6.42
CA LEU A 8 -1.13 0.54 -7.76
C LEU A 8 0.35 0.30 -8.12
N HIS A 9 1.21 1.30 -7.87
CA HIS A 9 2.66 1.17 -8.09
C HIS A 9 3.29 0.10 -7.19
N PHE A 10 2.95 0.08 -5.90
CA PHE A 10 3.42 -0.94 -4.97
C PHE A 10 2.96 -2.36 -5.38
N ILE A 11 1.70 -2.53 -5.79
CA ILE A 11 1.19 -3.85 -6.23
C ILE A 11 1.97 -4.36 -7.45
N ALA A 12 2.27 -3.45 -8.40
CA ALA A 12 3.07 -3.77 -9.58
C ALA A 12 4.50 -4.17 -9.20
N LEU A 13 5.13 -3.44 -8.27
CA LEU A 13 6.47 -3.75 -7.76
C LEU A 13 6.52 -5.09 -7.02
N LYS A 14 5.46 -5.46 -6.31
CA LYS A 14 5.30 -6.76 -5.63
C LYS A 14 4.91 -7.91 -6.54
N GLU A 15 4.66 -7.63 -7.82
CA GLU A 15 4.21 -8.61 -8.81
C GLU A 15 2.93 -9.37 -8.40
N ILE A 16 2.04 -8.73 -7.64
CA ILE A 16 0.74 -9.32 -7.26
C ILE A 16 -0.40 -8.69 -8.08
N THR A 17 -1.43 -9.48 -8.36
CA THR A 17 -2.60 -8.99 -9.10
C THR A 17 -3.49 -8.12 -8.20
N ARG A 18 -4.29 -7.23 -8.81
CA ARG A 18 -5.33 -6.47 -8.06
C ARG A 18 -6.28 -7.40 -7.30
N TYR A 19 -6.64 -8.52 -7.92
CA TYR A 19 -7.46 -9.54 -7.28
C TYR A 19 -6.81 -10.10 -6.01
N ARG A 20 -5.53 -10.48 -6.08
CA ARG A 20 -4.79 -10.96 -4.91
C ARG A 20 -4.69 -9.89 -3.82
N PHE A 21 -4.47 -8.64 -4.21
CA PHE A 21 -4.47 -7.50 -3.27
C PHE A 21 -5.82 -7.37 -2.53
N TYR A 22 -6.95 -7.45 -3.23
CA TYR A 22 -8.27 -7.38 -2.56
C TYR A 22 -8.49 -8.56 -1.61
N GLN A 23 -8.08 -9.77 -2.00
CA GLN A 23 -8.17 -10.96 -1.15
C GLN A 23 -7.32 -10.82 0.13
N LEU A 24 -6.10 -10.30 0.02
CA LEU A 24 -5.20 -10.12 1.16
C LEU A 24 -5.64 -9.01 2.11
N THR A 25 -6.10 -7.87 1.57
CA THR A 25 -6.46 -6.69 2.36
C THR A 25 -7.89 -6.70 2.90
N GLY A 26 -8.76 -7.56 2.34
CA GLY A 26 -10.20 -7.56 2.63
C GLY A 26 -10.94 -6.32 2.12
N LEU A 27 -10.32 -5.52 1.25
CA LEU A 27 -10.96 -4.35 0.64
C LEU A 27 -11.92 -4.77 -0.47
N SER A 28 -12.98 -3.99 -0.67
CA SER A 28 -13.97 -4.26 -1.73
C SER A 28 -13.34 -4.20 -3.12
N ASN A 29 -13.77 -5.12 -3.99
CA ASN A 29 -13.44 -5.09 -5.41
C ASN A 29 -13.80 -3.70 -5.99
N GLY A 30 -12.89 -3.14 -6.78
CA GLY A 30 -13.05 -1.80 -7.35
C GLY A 30 -12.56 -0.66 -6.45
N PHE A 31 -12.02 -0.93 -5.24
CA PHE A 31 -11.47 0.11 -4.37
C PHE A 31 -10.42 0.99 -5.06
N LEU A 32 -9.58 0.39 -5.92
CA LEU A 32 -8.50 1.08 -6.63
C LEU A 32 -9.00 1.92 -7.80
N ASP A 33 -10.21 1.65 -8.29
CA ASP A 33 -10.84 2.34 -9.43
C ASP A 33 -11.66 3.57 -8.98
N LYS A 34 -11.93 3.71 -7.68
CA LYS A 34 -12.68 4.85 -7.13
C LYS A 34 -11.83 6.13 -7.12
N ARG A 35 -12.48 7.27 -7.36
CA ARG A 35 -11.90 8.60 -7.15
C ARG A 35 -12.10 9.07 -5.70
N GLY A 36 -11.37 10.12 -5.30
CA GLY A 36 -11.57 10.83 -4.01
C GLY A 36 -10.58 10.44 -2.92
N SER A 37 -10.88 10.80 -1.68
CA SER A 37 -10.01 10.50 -0.53
C SER A 37 -10.05 9.01 -0.15
N ILE A 38 -9.08 8.56 0.64
CA ILE A 38 -9.06 7.24 1.25
C ILE A 38 -9.22 7.40 2.77
N SER A 39 -10.09 6.61 3.37
CA SER A 39 -10.30 6.58 4.82
C SER A 39 -9.08 5.99 5.54
N SER A 40 -8.79 6.49 6.75
CA SER A 40 -7.69 6.00 7.57
C SER A 40 -7.74 4.47 7.82
N ASP A 41 -8.94 3.91 8.05
CA ASP A 41 -9.15 2.46 8.21
C ASP A 41 -8.64 1.64 7.02
N ASN A 42 -8.87 2.10 5.78
CA ASN A 42 -8.37 1.41 4.60
C ASN A 42 -6.85 1.51 4.48
N CYS A 43 -6.26 2.66 4.81
CA CYS A 43 -4.81 2.79 4.86
C CYS A 43 -4.21 1.84 5.91
N GLN A 44 -4.83 1.73 7.08
CA GLN A 44 -4.40 0.83 8.14
C GLN A 44 -4.47 -0.63 7.71
N LYS A 45 -5.56 -1.07 7.06
CA LYS A 45 -5.66 -2.43 6.49
C LYS A 45 -4.53 -2.74 5.53
N ILE A 46 -4.20 -1.80 4.63
CA ILE A 46 -3.11 -1.96 3.67
C ILE A 46 -1.77 -2.11 4.40
N CYS A 47 -1.44 -1.20 5.32
CA CYS A 47 -0.18 -1.23 6.07
C CYS A 47 -0.03 -2.47 6.96
N ASN A 48 -1.12 -2.96 7.54
CA ASN A 48 -1.11 -4.19 8.34
C ASN A 48 -0.93 -5.45 7.47
N THR A 49 -1.50 -5.44 6.26
CA THR A 49 -1.39 -6.56 5.30
C THR A 49 0.01 -6.63 4.69
N PHE A 50 0.62 -5.47 4.44
CA PHE A 50 1.94 -5.33 3.82
C PHE A 50 2.89 -4.62 4.78
N PRO A 51 3.44 -5.31 5.80
CA PRO A 51 4.27 -4.68 6.83
C PRO A 51 5.57 -4.07 6.26
N ASP A 52 6.03 -4.58 5.12
CA ASP A 52 7.17 -4.05 4.37
C ASP A 52 6.86 -2.78 3.57
N LEU A 53 5.60 -2.40 3.38
CA LEU A 53 5.23 -1.15 2.74
C LEU A 53 5.56 0.03 3.67
N ASN A 54 6.22 1.05 3.14
CA ASN A 54 6.48 2.28 3.89
C ASN A 54 5.19 3.14 4.00
N PRO A 55 4.64 3.35 5.22
CA PRO A 55 3.44 4.16 5.41
C PRO A 55 3.68 5.64 5.09
N GLU A 56 4.90 6.16 5.28
CA GLU A 56 5.24 7.55 4.95
C GLU A 56 5.15 7.75 3.43
N TRP A 57 5.74 6.84 2.66
CA TRP A 57 5.60 6.86 1.21
C TRP A 57 4.15 6.73 0.78
N LEU A 58 3.39 5.81 1.39
CA LEU A 58 1.98 5.62 1.06
C LEU A 58 1.14 6.89 1.31
N LEU A 59 1.37 7.61 2.41
CA LEU A 59 0.53 8.75 2.80
C LEU A 59 1.05 10.08 2.24
N MET A 60 2.34 10.33 2.40
CA MET A 60 2.99 11.60 2.08
C MET A 60 3.64 11.60 0.69
N GLY A 61 3.92 10.42 0.12
CA GLY A 61 4.60 10.30 -1.17
C GLY A 61 6.11 10.56 -1.10
N THR A 62 6.68 10.53 0.11
CA THR A 62 8.11 10.77 0.38
C THR A 62 8.79 9.49 0.86
N GLY A 63 10.10 9.39 0.63
CA GLY A 63 10.89 8.24 1.05
C GLY A 63 10.80 7.04 0.09
N GLU A 64 11.28 5.89 0.57
CA GLU A 64 11.31 4.63 -0.20
C GLU A 64 9.95 3.93 -0.19
N VAL A 65 9.63 3.18 -1.25
CA VAL A 65 8.37 2.43 -1.37
C VAL A 65 8.29 1.33 -0.30
N LEU A 66 9.38 0.58 -0.16
CA LEU A 66 9.52 -0.49 0.83
C LEU A 66 10.33 0.04 2.01
N LYS A 67 10.02 -0.45 3.20
CA LYS A 67 10.91 -0.31 4.33
C LYS A 67 12.16 -1.11 4.01
N SER A 68 13.30 -0.43 3.95
CA SER A 68 14.59 -1.10 3.98
C SER A 68 14.64 -1.87 5.31
N ASP A 69 14.89 -3.18 5.23
CA ASP A 69 15.02 -4.05 6.40
C ASP A 69 16.22 -3.52 7.19
N GLN A 70 15.97 -2.65 8.17
CA GLN A 70 16.99 -2.16 9.08
C GLN A 70 17.29 -3.28 10.06
N CYS A 71 17.86 -4.38 9.56
CA CYS A 71 18.77 -5.19 10.34
C CYS A 71 20.06 -4.37 10.48
N ARG A 72 20.05 -3.38 11.38
CA ARG A 72 21.26 -2.95 12.07
C ARG A 72 21.30 -3.68 13.40
N PRO A 73 21.94 -4.86 13.48
CA PRO A 73 22.39 -5.32 14.78
C PRO A 73 23.44 -4.31 15.25
N LEU A 74 23.18 -3.70 16.42
CA LEU A 74 24.23 -3.10 17.24
C LEU A 74 25.06 -4.22 17.88
#